data_AF-A0A945MAW2-F1
#
_entry.id   AF-A0A945MAW2-F1
#
_cell.length_a   1.000
_cell.length_b   1.000
_cell.length_c   1.000
_cell.angle_alpha   90.00
_cell.angle_beta   90.00
_cell.angle_gamma   90.00
#
_symmetry.space_group_name_H-M   'P 1'
#
loop_
_entity.id
_entity.type
_entity.pdbx_description
1 polymer ?
#
loop_
_entity_poly.entity_id
_entity_poly.type
_entity_poly.pdbx_seq_one_letter_code
_entity_poly.pdbx_strand_id
1 'polypeptide(L)' 'MENDQKYVPEKIWKWDQKGEGKYGKINRPTAGSRIKSKMPVGKHPLQLYSLATPNGVKVTILLEELLALGYSDAEYD' A
#
# COMPACT_ATOMS: atom_id res chain seq x y z
N MET A 1 22.90 -22.44 -27.76
CA MET A 1 23.83 -22.60 -26.63
C MET A 1 23.34 -21.67 -25.55
N GLU A 2 22.81 -22.22 -24.46
CA GLU A 2 22.35 -21.45 -23.31
C GLU A 2 23.60 -20.88 -22.61
N ASN A 3 23.63 -19.57 -22.41
CA ASN A 3 24.77 -18.90 -21.79
C ASN A 3 24.76 -19.24 -20.29
N ASP A 4 25.59 -20.20 -19.88
CA ASP A 4 25.69 -20.73 -18.51
C ASP A 4 26.47 -19.78 -17.56
N GLN A 5 26.42 -18.47 -17.82
CA GLN A 5 26.99 -17.45 -16.94
C GLN A 5 26.09 -17.26 -15.74
N LYS A 6 26.46 -17.87 -14.61
CA LYS A 6 25.82 -17.64 -13.31
C LYS A 6 25.87 -16.16 -12.96
N TYR A 7 24.71 -15.60 -12.61
CA TYR A 7 24.61 -14.27 -12.07
C TYR A 7 25.47 -14.12 -10.81
N VAL A 8 26.33 -13.11 -10.79
CA VAL A 8 27.11 -12.71 -9.61
C VAL A 8 26.62 -11.33 -9.17
N PRO A 9 25.96 -11.18 -8.01
CA PRO A 9 25.50 -9.88 -7.54
C PRO A 9 26.68 -8.96 -7.19
N GLU A 10 26.47 -7.65 -7.34
CA GLU A 10 27.44 -6.65 -6.89
C GLU A 10 27.58 -6.64 -5.36
N LYS A 11 28.77 -6.28 -4.85
CA LYS A 11 29.02 -6.12 -3.40
C LYS A 11 28.14 -5.04 -2.75
N ILE A 12 27.77 -4.02 -3.53
CA ILE A 12 26.89 -2.94 -3.12
C ILE A 12 25.74 -2.92 -4.11
N TRP A 13 24.53 -3.20 -3.63
CA TRP A 13 23.34 -3.17 -4.48
C TRP A 13 23.10 -1.75 -5.01
N LYS A 14 22.78 -1.64 -6.30
CA LYS A 14 22.40 -0.39 -6.95
C LYS A 14 21.00 -0.56 -7.55
N TRP A 15 20.23 0.52 -7.51
CA TRP A 15 18.96 0.61 -8.21
C TRP A 15 19.20 1.19 -9.61
N ASP A 16 19.41 0.34 -10.60
CA ASP A 16 19.85 0.72 -11.96
C ASP A 16 18.76 0.59 -13.05
N GLN A 17 17.58 0.06 -12.72
CA GLN A 17 16.52 -0.22 -13.69
C GLN A 17 15.35 0.78 -13.66
N LYS A 18 14.81 1.06 -14.86
CA LYS A 18 13.41 1.46 -15.02
C LYS A 18 12.57 0.28 -14.50
N GLY A 19 12.07 0.38 -13.27
CA GLY A 19 11.46 -0.75 -12.56
C GLY A 19 10.54 -1.60 -13.45
N GLU A 20 10.80 -2.90 -13.48
CA GLU A 20 10.03 -3.88 -14.23
C GLU A 20 8.80 -4.36 -13.44
N GLY A 21 7.86 -5.02 -14.13
CA GLY A 21 6.66 -5.58 -13.52
C GLY A 21 5.56 -4.56 -13.16
N LYS A 22 4.42 -5.08 -12.68
CA LYS A 22 3.18 -4.31 -12.41
C LYS A 22 3.40 -3.09 -11.51
N TYR A 23 4.36 -3.17 -10.58
CA TYR A 23 4.63 -2.14 -9.57
C TYR A 23 5.92 -1.35 -9.80
N GLY A 24 6.62 -1.56 -10.93
CA GLY A 24 7.91 -0.92 -11.20
C GLY A 24 7.88 0.61 -11.24
N LYS A 25 6.71 1.19 -11.54
CA LYS A 25 6.49 2.65 -11.47
C LYS A 25 6.37 3.17 -10.03
N ILE A 26 6.02 2.33 -9.06
CA ILE A 26 5.74 2.73 -7.66
C ILE A 26 6.92 2.41 -6.74
N ASN A 27 7.51 1.21 -6.83
CA ASN A 27 8.58 0.73 -5.94
C ASN A 27 9.86 1.57 -6.04
N ARG A 28 10.44 1.98 -4.91
CA ARG A 28 11.70 2.76 -4.82
C ARG A 28 12.51 2.33 -3.60
N PRO A 29 13.85 2.52 -3.60
CA PRO A 29 14.70 2.22 -2.45
C PRO A 29 14.60 3.23 -1.31
N THR A 30 13.90 4.36 -1.52
CA THR A 30 13.72 5.43 -0.52
C THR A 30 12.23 5.67 -0.24
N ALA A 31 11.95 6.02 1.01
CA ALA A 31 10.62 6.45 1.46
C ALA A 31 10.45 7.97 1.33
N GLY A 32 9.21 8.46 1.51
CA GLY A 32 8.90 9.89 1.55
C GLY A 32 7.79 10.31 0.58
N SER A 33 7.21 11.48 0.84
CA SER A 33 6.16 12.04 -0.01
C SER A 33 6.72 12.51 -1.36
N ARG A 34 6.04 12.15 -2.45
CA ARG A 34 6.36 12.63 -3.81
C ARG A 34 5.43 13.75 -4.28
N ILE A 35 4.29 13.91 -3.61
CA ILE A 35 3.26 14.89 -3.94
C ILE A 35 2.74 15.54 -2.66
N LYS A 36 2.51 16.85 -2.70
CA LYS A 36 1.75 17.52 -1.65
C LYS A 36 0.27 17.38 -1.98
N SER A 37 -0.44 16.57 -1.20
CA SER A 37 -1.89 16.37 -1.35
C SER A 37 -2.55 16.46 0.01
N LYS A 38 -3.70 17.14 0.08
CA LYS A 38 -4.57 17.09 1.26
C LYS A 38 -5.53 15.92 1.07
N MET A 39 -5.69 15.10 2.11
CA MET A 39 -6.65 14.01 2.07
C MET A 39 -8.07 14.54 2.33
N PRO A 40 -9.10 14.02 1.65
CA PRO A 40 -10.49 14.37 1.93
C PRO A 40 -10.88 13.86 3.32
N VAL A 41 -11.70 14.63 4.04
CA VAL A 41 -12.23 14.27 5.36
C VAL A 41 -13.74 14.41 5.31
N GLY A 42 -14.45 13.34 5.65
CA GLY A 42 -15.91 13.30 5.69
C GLY A 42 -16.48 13.70 7.06
N LYS A 43 -17.67 13.18 7.37
CA LYS A 43 -18.45 13.56 8.56
C LYS A 43 -18.32 12.58 9.71
N HIS A 44 -17.90 11.34 9.44
CA HIS A 44 -17.87 10.26 10.40
C HIS A 44 -16.60 10.33 11.28
N PRO A 45 -16.65 9.76 12.49
CA PRO A 45 -15.56 9.87 13.47
C PRO A 45 -14.26 9.21 12.98
N LEU A 46 -14.34 8.20 12.11
CA LEU A 46 -13.18 7.51 11.56
C LEU A 46 -13.01 7.83 10.06
N GLN A 47 -11.77 8.02 9.62
CA GLN A 47 -11.42 8.28 8.22
C GLN A 47 -10.45 7.20 7.74
N LEU A 48 -10.88 6.37 6.78
CA LEU A 48 -10.19 5.18 6.31
C LEU A 48 -9.62 5.35 4.90
N TYR A 49 -8.34 5.72 4.81
CA TYR A 49 -7.60 5.73 3.54
C TYR A 49 -7.06 4.33 3.22
N SER A 50 -7.88 3.52 2.56
CA SER A 50 -7.57 2.12 2.27
C SER A 50 -7.73 1.77 0.78
N LEU A 51 -7.57 0.49 0.47
CA LEU A 51 -7.86 -0.10 -0.85
C LEU A 51 -8.42 -1.50 -0.62
N ALA A 52 -9.35 -1.94 -1.47
CA ALA A 52 -9.99 -3.27 -1.44
C ALA A 52 -9.00 -4.43 -1.76
N THR A 53 -7.96 -4.55 -0.95
CA THR A 53 -6.97 -5.61 -0.92
C THR A 53 -7.27 -6.53 0.26
N PRO A 54 -6.66 -7.73 0.34
CA PRO A 54 -6.77 -8.58 1.53
C PRO A 54 -6.37 -7.90 2.84
N ASN A 55 -5.56 -6.84 2.81
CA ASN A 55 -5.27 -6.05 4.00
C ASN A 55 -6.37 -5.02 4.30
N GLY A 56 -6.92 -4.37 3.28
CA GLY A 56 -7.98 -3.38 3.47
C GLY A 56 -9.28 -3.98 3.99
N VAL A 57 -9.66 -5.17 3.49
CA VAL A 57 -10.89 -5.84 3.94
C VAL A 57 -10.88 -6.21 5.42
N LYS A 58 -9.71 -6.40 6.03
CA LYS A 58 -9.60 -6.67 7.48
C LYS A 58 -10.21 -5.54 8.31
N VAL A 59 -9.92 -4.29 7.91
CA VAL A 59 -10.35 -3.10 8.65
C VAL A 59 -11.83 -2.84 8.40
N THR A 60 -12.28 -2.92 7.14
CA THR A 60 -13.70 -2.70 6.84
C THR A 60 -14.57 -3.77 7.49
N ILE A 61 -14.17 -5.05 7.47
CA ILE A 61 -14.89 -6.11 8.20
C ILE A 61 -14.96 -5.78 9.68
N LEU A 62 -13.86 -5.42 10.33
CA LEU A 62 -13.87 -5.04 11.75
C LEU A 62 -14.87 -3.90 12.04
N LEU A 63 -14.87 -2.85 11.22
CA LEU A 63 -15.75 -1.70 11.42
C LEU A 63 -17.22 -2.09 11.21
N GLU A 64 -17.53 -2.86 10.17
CA GLU A 64 -18.89 -3.37 9.95
C GLU A 64 -19.36 -4.30 11.08
N GLU A 65 -18.50 -5.17 11.60
CA GLU A 65 -18.84 -6.05 12.73
C GLU A 65 -19.10 -5.24 14.01
N LEU A 66 -18.37 -4.16 14.25
CA LEU A 66 -18.63 -3.24 15.37
C LEU A 66 -19.97 -2.49 15.18
N LEU A 67 -20.25 -2.03 13.96
CA LEU A 67 -21.52 -1.38 13.64
C LEU A 67 -22.70 -2.35 13.82
N ALA A 68 -22.54 -3.62 13.42
CA ALA A 68 -23.53 -4.67 13.63
C ALA A 68 -23.82 -4.94 15.12
N LEU A 69 -22.83 -4.73 15.99
CA LEU A 69 -22.97 -4.79 17.45
C LEU A 69 -23.54 -3.48 18.07
N GLY A 70 -23.83 -2.46 17.25
CA GLY A 70 -24.43 -1.20 17.68
C GLY A 70 -23.45 -0.14 18.15
N TYR A 71 -22.15 -0.31 17.94
CA TYR A 71 -21.13 0.69 18.26
C TYR A 71 -21.14 1.81 17.19
N SER A 72 -22.00 2.82 17.36
CA SER A 72 -22.14 3.94 16.42
C SER A 72 -20.84 4.74 16.20
N ASP A 73 -19.93 4.74 17.18
CA ASP A 73 -18.63 5.41 17.05
C ASP A 73 -17.68 4.72 16.05
N ALA A 74 -18.06 3.55 15.54
CA ALA A 74 -17.33 2.85 14.48
C ALA A 74 -17.70 3.33 13.06
N GLU A 75 -18.61 4.29 12.91
CA GLU A 75 -18.91 4.88 11.60
C GLU A 75 -17.64 5.47 10.96
N TYR A 76 -17.48 5.25 9.66
CA TYR A 76 -16.27 5.64 8.93
C TYR A 76 -16.58 6.19 7.53
N ASP A 77 -15.71 7.10 7.07
CA ASP A 77 -15.60 7.52 5.67
C ASP A 77 -14.40 6.85 4.97
#